data_AF-A0A950JR55-F1
#
_entry.id   AF-A0A950JR55-F1
#
_cell.length_a   1.000
_cell.length_b   1.000
_cell.length_c   1.000
_cell.angle_alpha   90.00
_cell.angle_beta   90.00
_cell.angle_gamma   90.00
#
_symmetry.space_group_name_H-M   'P 1'
#
loop_
_entity.id
_entity.type
_entity.pdbx_description
1 polymer ?
#
loop_
_entity_poly.entity_id
_entity_poly.type
_entity_poly.pdbx_seq_one_letter_code
_entity_poly.pdbx_strand_id
1 'polypeptide(L)' 'MANERPELDLGQASSEVVDVLAPVAVDTAYSYRAPSRLKLEPGAFVRMPLGARTATGVVWATR' A
#
# COMPACT_ATOMS: atom_id res chain seq x y z
N MET A 1 1.18 8.57 -33.10
CA MET A 1 0.27 7.73 -32.32
C MET A 1 0.68 7.86 -30.87
N ALA A 2 0.03 8.79 -30.16
CA ALA A 2 0.36 9.12 -28.78
C ALA A 2 -0.08 7.97 -27.89
N ASN A 3 0.85 7.33 -27.17
CA ASN A 3 0.48 6.43 -26.09
C ASN A 3 0.38 7.28 -24.82
N GLU A 4 -0.74 7.99 -24.70
CA GLU A 4 -1.16 8.70 -23.50
C GLU A 4 -1.31 7.65 -22.40
N ARG A 5 -0.22 7.38 -21.68
CA ARG A 5 -0.29 6.66 -20.41
C ARG A 5 -1.27 7.47 -19.58
N PRO A 6 -2.39 6.91 -19.10
CA PRO A 6 -3.23 7.64 -18.17
C PRO A 6 -2.34 7.88 -16.94
N GLU A 7 -1.81 9.09 -16.82
CA GLU A 7 -1.41 9.65 -15.54
C GLU A 7 -2.70 9.57 -14.74
N LEU A 8 -2.82 8.49 -13.95
CA LEU A 8 -3.82 8.37 -12.93
C LEU A 8 -3.75 9.72 -12.22
N ASP A 9 -4.83 10.50 -12.31
CA ASP A 9 -4.99 11.70 -11.54
C ASP A 9 -4.93 11.29 -10.06
N LEU A 10 -3.72 11.21 -9.52
CA LEU A 10 -3.42 11.01 -8.11
C LEU A 10 -3.64 12.36 -7.41
N GLY A 11 -4.75 13.04 -7.76
CA GLY A 11 -4.97 14.46 -7.57
C GLY A 11 -4.68 14.83 -6.13
N GLN A 12 -3.54 15.48 -5.89
CA GLN A 12 -3.06 15.94 -4.57
C GLN A 12 -3.58 15.03 -3.43
N ALA A 13 -3.46 13.71 -3.60
CA ALA A 13 -4.10 12.79 -2.69
C ALA A 13 -3.23 12.77 -1.44
N SER A 14 -3.74 13.34 -0.35
CA SER A 14 -3.14 13.14 0.96
C SER A 14 -2.82 11.66 1.11
N SER A 15 -1.61 11.38 1.53
CA SER A 15 -1.08 10.03 1.57
C SER A 15 -0.54 9.75 2.95
N GLU A 16 -0.97 8.64 3.50
CA GLU A 16 -0.56 8.13 4.81
C GLU A 16 0.49 7.03 4.63
N VAL A 17 1.29 6.83 5.67
CA VAL A 17 2.22 5.70 5.75
C VAL A 17 1.54 4.59 6.52
N VAL A 18 1.53 3.40 5.93
CA VAL A 18 0.89 2.24 6.52
C VAL A 18 1.91 1.13 6.68
N ASP A 19 2.04 0.63 7.90
CA ASP A 19 2.88 -0.53 8.21
C ASP A 19 2.07 -1.80 7.97
N VAL A 20 2.59 -2.71 7.14
CA VAL A 20 1.89 -3.92 6.69
C VAL A 20 2.70 -5.16 7.04
N LEU A 21 2.07 -6.12 7.70
CA LEU A 21 2.60 -7.46 7.91
C LEU A 21 2.56 -8.24 6.60
N ALA A 22 3.75 -8.63 6.12
CA ALA A 22 3.90 -9.45 4.93
C ALA A 22 3.87 -10.95 5.30
N PRO A 23 3.42 -11.84 4.39
CA PRO A 23 3.35 -13.29 4.61
C PRO A 23 4.72 -13.95 4.43
N VAL A 24 5.73 -13.46 5.15
CA VAL A 24 7.10 -13.98 5.17
C VAL A 24 7.57 -14.07 6.62
N ALA A 25 8.52 -14.95 6.90
CA ALA A 25 9.03 -15.20 8.25
C ALA A 25 10.00 -14.09 8.71
N VAL A 26 9.46 -12.88 8.91
CA VAL A 26 10.17 -11.72 9.46
C VAL A 26 9.34 -11.15 10.60
N ASP A 27 10.00 -10.50 11.56
CA ASP A 27 9.38 -9.89 12.74
C ASP A 27 9.05 -8.40 12.56
N THR A 28 9.27 -7.87 11.36
CA THR A 28 9.18 -6.44 11.05
C THR A 28 8.14 -6.19 9.95
N ALA A 29 7.30 -5.17 10.16
CA ALA A 29 6.33 -4.73 9.15
C ALA A 29 7.00 -3.88 8.05
N TYR A 30 6.44 -3.93 6.84
CA TYR A 30 6.87 -3.11 5.71
C TYR A 30 6.03 -1.85 5.62
N SER A 31 6.66 -0.69 5.54
CA SER A 31 5.96 0.59 5.36
C SER A 31 5.65 0.85 3.89
N TYR A 32 4.41 1.21 3.59
CA TYR A 32 3.95 1.61 2.26
C TYR A 32 3.30 2.98 2.30
N ARG A 33 3.36 3.67 1.16
CA ARG A 33 2.62 4.90 0.93
C ARG A 33 1.24 4.53 0.40
N ALA A 34 0.18 4.88 1.12
CA ALA A 34 -1.20 4.64 0.71
C ALA A 34 -1.96 5.97 0.51
N PRO A 35 -2.90 6.05 -0.43
CA PRO A 35 -3.83 7.19 -0.50
C PRO A 35 -4.71 7.22 0.76
N SER A 36 -4.78 8.36 1.45
CA SER A 36 -5.57 8.53 2.68
C SER A 36 -7.08 8.32 2.46
N ARG A 37 -7.55 8.36 1.20
CA ARG A 37 -8.94 8.04 0.85
C ARG A 37 -9.32 6.59 1.15
N LEU A 38 -8.34 5.68 1.22
CA LEU A 38 -8.57 4.27 1.51
C LEU A 38 -9.01 4.01 2.95
N LYS A 39 -8.73 4.95 3.88
CA LYS A 39 -9.08 4.84 5.31
C LYS A 39 -8.70 3.47 5.87
N LEU A 40 -7.43 3.12 5.71
CA LEU A 40 -6.93 1.83 6.17
C LEU A 40 -6.88 1.81 7.69
N GLU A 41 -7.15 0.65 8.28
CA GLU A 41 -7.19 0.46 9.72
C GLU A 41 -6.40 -0.80 10.08
N PRO A 42 -5.78 -0.88 11.28
CA PRO A 42 -5.17 -2.11 11.77
C PRO A 42 -6.09 -3.32 11.65
N GLY A 43 -5.57 -4.43 11.11
CA GLY A 43 -6.30 -5.66 10.83
C GLY A 43 -6.90 -5.74 9.42
N ALA A 44 -6.89 -4.67 8.64
CA ALA A 44 -7.38 -4.70 7.26
C ALA A 44 -6.47 -5.53 6.33
N PHE A 45 -7.07 -6.36 5.47
CA PHE A 45 -6.33 -7.06 4.42
C PHE A 45 -6.04 -6.14 3.24
N VAL A 46 -4.81 -6.19 2.73
CA VAL A 46 -4.37 -5.38 1.60
C VAL A 46 -3.59 -6.22 0.59
N ARG A 47 -3.60 -5.79 -0.67
CA ARG A 47 -2.66 -6.27 -1.69
C ARG A 47 -1.51 -5.29 -1.79
N MET A 48 -0.29 -5.78 -1.57
CA MET A 48 0.92 -4.96 -1.59
C MET A 48 2.00 -5.57 -2.48
N PRO A 49 2.85 -4.74 -3.12
CA PRO A 49 4.03 -5.22 -3.82
C PRO A 49 5.05 -5.74 -2.81
N LEU A 50 5.54 -6.96 -3.02
CA LEU A 50 6.58 -7.61 -2.22
C LEU A 50 7.66 -8.15 -3.17
N GLY A 51 8.72 -7.36 -3.38
CA GLY A 51 9.71 -7.62 -4.41
C GLY A 51 9.08 -7.65 -5.80
N ALA A 52 9.32 -8.72 -6.56
CA ALA A 52 8.82 -8.88 -7.93
C ALA A 52 7.35 -9.39 -8.04
N ARG A 53 6.66 -9.59 -6.91
CA ARG A 53 5.29 -10.12 -6.88
C ARG A 53 4.34 -9.22 -6.09
N THR A 54 3.05 -9.48 -6.21
CA THR A 54 2.04 -8.97 -5.28
C THR A 54 1.68 -10.05 -4.27
N ALA A 55 1.50 -9.67 -3.02
CA ALA A 55 1.07 -10.57 -1.94
C ALA A 55 -0.13 -9.97 -1.20
N THR A 56 -0.80 -10.81 -0.40
CA THR A 56 -1.81 -10.38 0.58
C THR A 56 -1.14 -10.20 1.93
N GLY A 57 -1.35 -9.05 2.55
CA GLY A 57 -0.83 -8.70 3.87
C GLY A 57 -1.92 -8.09 4.74
N VAL A 58 -1.54 -7.72 5.96
CA VAL A 58 -2.46 -7.15 6.95
C VAL A 58 -1.88 -5.84 7.48
N VAL A 59 -2.69 -4.80 7.53
CA VAL A 59 -2.31 -3.52 8.13
C VAL A 59 -2.05 -3.70 9.63
N TRP A 60 -0.89 -3.27 10.08
CA TRP A 60 -0.48 -3.26 11.48
C TRP A 60 -0.74 -1.91 12.13
N ALA A 61 -0.34 -0.83 11.47
CA ALA A 61 -0.48 0.54 11.95
C ALA A 61 -0.59 1.54 10.79
N THR A 62 -1.23 2.68 11.05
CA THR A 62 -1.33 3.82 10.14
C THR A 62 -0.76 5.07 10.81
N ARG A 63 -0.07 5.92 10.05
CA ARG A 63 0.58 7.15 10.55
C ARG A 63 0.79 8.21 9.48
#